data_AF-A0A2E1BXM9-F1
#
_entry.id   AF-A0A2E1BXM9-F1
#
_cell.length_a   1.000
_cell.length_b   1.000
_cell.length_c   1.000
_cell.angle_alpha   90.00
_cell.angle_beta   90.00
_cell.angle_gamma   90.00
#
_symmetry.space_group_name_H-M   'P 1'
#
loop_
_entity.id
_entity.type
_entity.pdbx_description
1 polymer ?
#
loop_
_entity_poly.entity_id
_entity_poly.type
_entity_poly.pdbx_seq_one_letter_code
_entity_poly.pdbx_strand_id
1 'polypeptide(L)' 'MLLRQRIGILLMILFMPVNSPLWKMGFDGLDFDLGLSGFDFFASSLVLFIAGAVMTFTPKTKFG' A
#
# COMPACT_ATOMS: atom_id res chain seq x y z
N MET A 1 0.19 -12.21 -15.78
CA MET A 1 1.01 -11.78 -14.63
C MET A 1 0.83 -12.79 -13.50
N LEU A 2 1.86 -13.03 -12.69
CA LEU A 2 1.72 -13.87 -11.50
C LEU A 2 0.76 -13.20 -10.50
N LEU A 3 0.00 -13.98 -9.73
CA LEU A 3 -0.94 -13.45 -8.72
C LEU A 3 -0.25 -12.49 -7.75
N ARG A 4 0.99 -12.78 -7.36
CA ARG A 4 1.85 -11.91 -6.54
C ARG A 4 2.10 -10.54 -7.15
N GLN A 5 2.33 -10.46 -8.47
CA GLN A 5 2.54 -9.18 -9.16
C GLN A 5 1.24 -8.38 -9.24
N ARG A 6 0.09 -9.06 -9.42
CA ARG A 6 -1.22 -8.41 -9.41
C ARG A 6 -1.54 -7.82 -8.04
N ILE A 7 -1.24 -8.55 -6.96
CA ILE A 7 -1.36 -8.05 -5.58
C ILE A 7 -0.40 -6.88 -5.35
N GLY A 8 0.85 -6.97 -5.83
CA GLY A 8 1.82 -5.89 -5.73
C GLY A 8 1.36 -4.59 -6.40
N ILE A 9 0.79 -4.69 -7.61
CA ILE A 9 0.24 -3.53 -8.33
C ILE A 9 -0.94 -2.92 -7.55
N LEU A 10 -1.83 -3.75 -7.01
CA LEU A 10 -2.94 -3.26 -6.17
C LEU A 10 -2.45 -2.54 -4.92
N LEU A 11 -1.45 -3.10 -4.23
CA LEU A 11 -0.83 -2.46 -3.07
C LEU A 11 -0.21 -1.11 -3.43
N MET A 12 0.48 -1.03 -4.57
CA MET A 12 1.07 0.24 -5.04
C MET A 12 0.01 1.30 -5.37
N ILE A 13 -1.10 0.90 -6.00
CA ILE A 13 -2.17 1.83 -6.38
C ILE A 13 -2.94 2.30 -5.14
N LEU A 14 -3.29 1.39 -4.23
CA LEU A 14 -4.10 1.71 -3.05
C LEU A 14 -3.31 2.51 -2.01
N PHE A 15 -2.06 2.14 -1.74
CA PHE A 15 -1.22 2.74 -0.71
C PHE A 15 -0.20 3.74 -1.26
N MET A 16 -0.45 4.30 -2.44
CA MET A 16 0.33 5.42 -2.93
C MET A 16 0.35 6.53 -1.86
N PRO A 17 1.50 7.13 -1.49
CA PRO A 17 1.56 8.03 -0.34
C PRO A 17 0.59 9.22 -0.42
N VAL A 18 0.27 9.70 -1.62
CA VAL A 18 -0.73 10.75 -1.86
C VAL A 18 -2.17 10.32 -1.52
N ASN A 19 -2.46 9.02 -1.47
CA ASN A 19 -3.76 8.51 -1.05
C ASN A 19 -3.90 8.47 0.47
N SER A 20 -2.84 8.72 1.24
CA SER A 20 -2.89 8.70 2.71
C SER A 20 -4.00 9.59 3.29
N PRO A 21 -4.19 10.85 2.81
CA PRO A 21 -5.31 11.69 3.23
C PRO A 21 -6.67 11.17 2.77
N LEU A 22 -6.76 10.54 1.58
CA LEU A 22 -8.00 9.97 1.06
C LEU A 22 -8.51 8.84 1.96
N TRP A 23 -7.62 7.97 2.41
CA TRP A 23 -7.95 6.93 3.37
C TRP A 23 -8.44 7.52 4.68
N LYS A 24 -7.75 8.54 5.23
CA LYS A 24 -8.21 9.24 6.43
C LYS A 24 -9.61 9.80 6.29
N MET A 25 -9.89 10.51 5.20
CA MET A 25 -11.24 11.02 4.92
C MET A 25 -12.28 9.89 4.81
N GLY A 26 -11.91 8.74 4.23
CA GLY A 26 -12.76 7.57 4.15
C GLY A 26 -13.06 6.93 5.51
N PHE A 27 -12.06 6.84 6.40
CA PHE A 27 -12.23 6.30 7.75
C PHE A 27 -13.02 7.26 8.66
N ASP A 28 -12.78 8.57 8.55
CA ASP A 28 -13.57 9.59 9.24
C ASP A 28 -15.05 9.51 8.84
N GLY A 29 -15.33 9.28 7.55
CA GLY A 29 -16.69 9.07 7.04
C GLY A 29 -17.37 7.78 7.51
N LEU A 30 -16.61 6.83 8.06
CA LEU A 30 -17.11 5.57 8.62
C LEU A 30 -17.18 5.58 10.16
N ASP A 31 -16.97 6.75 10.79
CA ASP A 31 -16.86 6.91 12.25
C ASP A 31 -15.78 6.00 12.86
N PHE A 32 -14.75 5.68 12.07
CA PHE A 32 -13.68 4.77 12.45
C PHE A 32 -12.40 5.57 12.72
N ASP A 33 -12.11 5.82 13.99
CA ASP A 33 -10.84 6.45 14.36
C ASP A 33 -9.71 5.43 14.28
N LEU A 34 -8.81 5.62 13.33
CA LEU A 34 -7.61 4.79 13.19
C LEU A 34 -6.64 4.95 14.37
N GLY A 35 -6.77 6.02 15.19
CA GLY A 35 -5.85 6.29 16.31
C GLY A 35 -4.39 6.52 15.89
N LEU A 36 -4.12 6.62 14.58
CA LEU A 36 -2.81 6.81 14.00
C LEU A 36 -2.58 8.28 13.68
N SER A 37 -1.42 8.81 14.09
CA SER A 37 -1.03 10.16 13.69
C SER A 37 -0.94 10.27 12.16
N GLY A 38 -1.05 11.49 11.62
CA GLY A 38 -0.92 11.72 10.17
C GLY A 38 0.39 11.16 9.59
N PHE A 39 1.46 11.24 10.38
CA PHE A 39 2.77 10.73 10.00
C PHE A 39 2.81 9.19 10.03
N ASP A 40 2.22 8.56 11.04
CA ASP A 40 2.22 7.10 11.17
C ASP A 40 1.48 6.43 10.00
N PHE A 41 0.33 6.99 9.61
CA PHE A 41 -0.46 6.47 8.48
C PHE A 41 0.26 6.66 7.13
N PHE A 42 0.99 7.77 6.99
CA PHE A 42 1.84 8.02 5.83
C PHE A 42 2.99 7.01 5.78
N ALA A 43 3.68 6.80 6.91
CA ALA A 43 4.78 5.85 7.02
C ALA A 43 4.33 4.42 6.73
N SER A 44 3.17 3.99 7.26
CA SER A 44 2.61 2.66 6.96
C SER A 44 2.24 2.50 5.49
N SER A 45 1.64 3.53 4.88
CA SER A 45 1.32 3.52 3.44
C SER A 45 2.58 3.43 2.59
N LEU A 46 3.65 4.14 2.97
CA LEU A 46 4.94 4.07 2.30
C LEU A 46 5.57 2.68 2.38
N VAL A 47 5.52 2.03 3.54
CA VAL A 47 6.01 0.65 3.71
C VAL A 47 5.22 -0.33 2.84
N LEU A 48 3.88 -0.21 2.81
CA LEU A 48 3.02 -1.06 1.99
C LEU A 48 3.24 -0.81 0.49
N PHE A 49 3.48 0.43 0.08
CA PHE A 49 3.84 0.79 -1.28
C PHE A 49 5.16 0.15 -1.69
N ILE A 50 6.20 0.24 -0.85
CA ILE A 50 7.50 -0.39 -1.10
C ILE A 50 7.35 -1.91 -1.17
N ALA A 51 6.57 -2.52 -0.27
CA ALA A 51 6.30 -3.95 -0.31
C ALA A 51 5.59 -4.36 -1.63
N GLY A 52 4.61 -3.56 -2.07
CA GLY A 52 3.94 -3.74 -3.36
C GLY A 52 4.90 -3.61 -4.55
N ALA A 53 5.81 -2.65 -4.51
CA ALA A 53 6.86 -2.46 -5.51
C ALA A 53 7.81 -3.66 -5.56
N VAL A 54 8.27 -4.15 -4.40
CA VAL A 54 9.06 -5.38 -4.32
C VAL A 54 8.28 -6.54 -4.92
N MET A 55 7.01 -6.75 -4.56
CA MET A 55 6.22 -7.85 -5.14
C MET A 55 6.00 -7.74 -6.65
N THR A 56 5.92 -6.54 -7.19
CA THR A 56 5.69 -6.29 -8.63
C THR A 56 6.98 -6.45 -9.44
N PHE A 57 8.07 -5.86 -8.96
CA PHE A 57 9.35 -5.78 -9.66
C PHE A 57 10.34 -6.89 -9.30
N THR A 58 10.08 -7.70 -8.26
CA THR A 58 10.90 -8.90 -8.00
C THR A 58 10.85 -9.80 -9.23
N PRO A 59 11.98 -10.01 -9.93
CA PRO A 59 12.02 -10.86 -11.09
C PRO A 59 11.64 -12.29 -10.69
N LYS A 60 11.07 -13.06 -11.63
CA LYS A 60 10.90 -14.48 -11.40
C LYS A 60 12.27 -15.04 -11.04
N THR A 61 12.43 -15.58 -9.82
CA THR A 61 13.57 -16.42 -9.48
C THR A 61 13.48 -17.66 -10.36
N LYS A 62 14.04 -17.56 -11.59
CA LYS A 62 14.36 -18.72 -12.41
C LYS A 62 15.58 -19.36 -11.76
N PHE A 63 15.36 -20.12 -10.69
CA PHE A 63 16.28 -21.22 -10.44
C PHE A 63 15.96 -22.24 -11.52
N GLY A 64 16.93 -22.38 -12.44
CA GLY A 64 16.88 -23.36 -13.53
C GLY A 64 16.93 -24.78 -13.02
#